data_AF-A0A3A9BGB6-F1
#
_entry.id   AF-A0A3A9BGB6-F1
#
_cell.length_a   1.000
_cell.length_b   1.000
_cell.length_c   1.000
_cell.angle_alpha   90.00
_cell.angle_beta   90.00
_cell.angle_gamma   90.00
#
_symmetry.space_group_name_H-M   'P 1'
#
loop_
_entity.id
_entity.type
_entity.pdbx_description
1 polymer ?
#
loop_
_entity_poly.entity_id
_entity_poly.type
_entity_poly.pdbx_seq_one_letter_code
_entity_poly.pdbx_strand_id
1 'polypeptide(L)' 'MADGRGRVLSYGYDHGGRLTSVADEAGEMVSYRHTPGGKVKEIRHRNGVRTAYEYDTE' A
#
# COMPACT_ATOMS: atom_id res chain seq x y z
N MET A 1 -1.36 27.85 16.77
CA MET A 1 -2.40 26.96 16.23
C MET A 1 -1.66 25.93 15.41
N ALA A 2 -1.17 24.88 16.07
CA ALA A 2 -0.36 23.86 15.43
C ALA A 2 -1.20 22.60 15.35
N ASP A 3 -2.19 22.61 14.46
CA ASP A 3 -2.86 21.39 14.02
C ASP A 3 -2.02 20.71 12.94
N GLY A 4 -0.70 20.70 13.17
CA GLY A 4 0.29 20.02 12.35
C GLY A 4 0.28 18.54 12.69
N ARG A 5 -0.85 17.85 12.45
CA ARG A 5 -0.82 16.39 12.30
C ARG A 5 -0.17 16.11 10.94
N GLY A 6 1.12 16.44 10.82
CA GLY A 6 1.96 15.99 9.72
C GLY A 6 2.08 14.49 9.87
N ARG A 7 1.07 13.76 9.39
CA ARG A 7 1.10 12.30 9.33
C ARG A 7 2.30 11.94 8.45
N VAL A 8 3.38 11.48 9.06
CA VAL A 8 4.51 10.99 8.26
C VAL A 8 4.10 9.64 7.70
N LEU A 9 3.98 9.61 6.38
CA LEU A 9 3.76 8.40 5.62
C LEU A 9 5.10 7.92 5.09
N SER A 10 5.48 6.70 5.47
CA SER A 10 6.62 5.98 4.93
C SER A 10 6.16 5.13 3.77
N TYR A 11 6.80 5.31 2.62
CA TYR A 11 6.47 4.57 1.39
C TYR A 11 7.60 3.58 1.08
N GLY A 12 7.25 2.31 0.92
CA GLY A 12 8.14 1.27 0.43
C GLY A 12 7.94 1.09 -1.07
N TYR A 13 9.04 1.00 -1.81
CA TYR A 13 9.04 0.78 -3.24
C TYR A 13 9.85 -0.47 -3.60
N ASP A 14 9.40 -1.18 -4.64
CA ASP A 14 10.13 -2.27 -5.28
C ASP A 14 11.23 -1.72 -6.23
N HIS A 15 12.10 -2.60 -6.71
CA HIS A 15 13.18 -2.28 -7.67
C HIS A 15 12.66 -1.66 -8.98
N GLY A 16 11.40 -1.92 -9.35
CA GLY A 16 10.72 -1.26 -10.47
C GLY A 16 10.06 0.08 -10.14
N GLY A 17 10.29 0.64 -8.95
CA GLY A 17 9.69 1.90 -8.50
C GLY A 17 8.21 1.80 -8.14
N ARG A 18 7.68 0.58 -7.99
CA ARG A 18 6.27 0.34 -7.66
C ARG A 18 6.06 0.37 -6.16
N LEU A 19 4.98 1.01 -5.72
CA LEU A 19 4.64 1.10 -4.30
C LEU A 19 4.28 -0.28 -3.74
N THR A 20 5.04 -0.79 -2.77
CA THR A 20 4.83 -2.11 -2.15
C THR A 20 4.29 -2.00 -0.72
N SER A 21 4.48 -0.87 -0.04
CA SER A 21 3.98 -0.67 1.32
C SER A 21 3.81 0.81 1.63
N VAL A 22 2.84 1.13 2.49
CA VAL A 22 2.64 2.44 3.08
C VAL A 22 2.48 2.24 4.58
N ALA A 23 3.24 2.96 5.39
CA ALA A 23 3.12 2.95 6.84
C ALA A 23 2.93 4.38 7.35
N ASP A 24 1.93 4.59 8.19
CA ASP A 24 1.69 5.86 8.88
C ASP A 24 2.33 5.83 10.28
N GLU A 25 2.67 7.00 10.83
CA GLU A 25 3.18 7.13 12.20
C GLU A 25 2.22 6.63 13.28
N ALA A 26 0.92 6.55 12.99
CA ALA A 26 -0.05 5.90 13.87
C ALA A 26 0.14 4.36 13.94
N GLY A 27 1.06 3.80 13.16
CA GLY A 27 1.33 2.37 13.06
C GLY A 27 0.42 1.65 12.05
N GLU A 28 -0.42 2.37 11.32
CA GLU A 28 -1.23 1.78 10.25
C GLU A 28 -0.32 1.41 9.08
N MET A 29 -0.23 0.11 8.78
CA MET A 29 0.57 -0.41 7.66
C MET A 29 -0.35 -1.03 6.62
N VAL A 30 -0.14 -0.65 5.37
CA VAL A 30 -0.82 -1.18 4.20
C VAL A 30 0.24 -1.77 3.26
N SER A 31 0.07 -3.02 2.88
CA SER A 31 0.96 -3.70 1.94
C SER A 31 0.27 -3.92 0.61
N TYR A 32 0.99 -3.68 -0.48
CA TYR A 32 0.52 -3.80 -1.85
C TYR A 32 1.29 -4.91 -2.55
N ARG A 33 0.56 -5.82 -3.17
CA ARG A 33 1.13 -6.91 -3.96
C ARG A 33 0.76 -6.71 -5.42
N HIS A 34 1.76 -6.74 -6.28
CA HIS A 34 1.59 -6.53 -7.70
C HIS A 34 1.59 -7.85 -8.47
N THR A 35 0.87 -7.88 -9.59
CA THR A 35 0.96 -8.93 -10.60
C THR A 35 2.26 -8.78 -11.40
N PRO A 36 2.67 -9.82 -12.17
CA PRO A 36 3.81 -9.71 -13.10
C PRO A 36 3.64 -8.54 -14.09
N GLY A 37 2.39 -8.25 -14.50
CA GLY A 37 2.05 -7.11 -15.36
C GLY A 37 2.07 -5.74 -14.67
N GLY A 38 2.38 -5.67 -13.37
CA GLY A 38 2.52 -4.42 -12.62
C GLY A 38 1.23 -3.77 -12.13
N LYS A 39 0.12 -4.53 -12.13
CA LYS A 39 -1.14 -4.09 -11.53
C LYS A 39 -1.24 -4.57 -10.08
N VAL A 40 -1.96 -3.85 -9.23
CA VAL A 40 -2.13 -4.22 -7.81
C VAL A 40 -3.10 -5.40 -7.69
N LYS A 41 -2.60 -6.59 -7.40
CA LYS A 41 -3.40 -7.81 -7.19
C LYS A 41 -4.00 -7.88 -5.78
N GLU A 42 -3.31 -7.37 -4.77
CA GLU A 42 -3.78 -7.49 -3.38
C GLU A 42 -3.34 -6.27 -2.58
N ILE A 43 -4.24 -5.77 -1.75
CA ILE A 43 -3.98 -4.76 -0.72
C ILE A 43 -4.30 -5.39 0.63
N ARG A 44 -3.35 -5.35 1.55
CA ARG A 44 -3.51 -5.86 2.91
C ARG A 44 -3.37 -4.72 3.90
N HIS A 45 -4.44 -4.46 4.64
CA HIS A 45 -4.48 -3.47 5.70
C HIS A 45 -4.15 -4.12 7.05
N ARG A 46 -3.59 -3.34 7.97
CA ARG A 46 -3.24 -3.80 9.33
C ARG A 46 -4.44 -4.27 10.16
N ASN A 47 -5.61 -3.69 9.92
CA ASN A 47 -6.86 -4.11 10.56
C ASN A 47 -7.36 -5.51 10.14
N GLY A 48 -6.58 -6.25 9.33
CA GLY A 48 -6.91 -7.59 8.84
C GLY A 48 -7.74 -7.58 7.56
N VAL A 49 -8.22 -6.41 7.10
CA VAL A 49 -8.93 -6.28 5.85
C VAL A 49 -7.97 -6.53 4.69
N ARG A 50 -8.43 -7.35 3.75
CA ARG A 50 -7.71 -7.64 2.51
C ARG A 50 -8.62 -7.37 1.33
N THR A 51 -8.09 -6.65 0.36
CA THR A 51 -8.77 -6.38 -0.90
C THR A 51 -7.97 -7.06 -1.99
N ALA A 52 -8.54 -8.10 -2.60
CA ALA A 52 -7.95 -8.75 -3.76
C ALA A 52 -8.59 -8.18 -5.03
N TYR A 53 -7.76 -7.94 -6.03
CA TYR A 53 -8.19 -7.54 -7.37
C TYR A 53 -7.83 -8.66 -8.33
N GLU A 54 -8.85 -9.15 -9.01
CA GLU A 54 -8.69 -10.04 -10.15
C GLU A 54 -8.81 -9.19 -11.41
N TYR A 55 -7.79 -9.26 -12.26
CA TYR A 55 -7.80 -8.59 -13.54
C TYR A 55 -8.09 -9.65 -14.58
N ASP A 56 -9.20 -9.50 -15.28
CA ASP A 56 -9.44 -10.25 -16.49
C ASP A 56 -8.43 -9.80 -17.55
N THR A 57 -7.78 -10.76 -18.17
CA THR A 57 -6.87 -10.54 -19.29
C THR A 57 -7.61 -10.95 -20.56
N GLU A 58 -8.54 -10.12 -21.03
CA GLU A 58 -9.07 -10.20 -22.41
C GLU A 58 -7.98 -9.98 -23.46
#